data_AF-A0A3R6J3T3-F1
#
_entry.id   AF-A0A3R6J3T3-F1
#
_cell.length_a   1.000
_cell.length_b   1.000
_cell.length_c   1.000
_cell.angle_alpha   90.00
_cell.angle_beta   90.00
_cell.angle_gamma   90.00
#
_symmetry.space_group_name_H-M   'P 1'
#
loop_
_entity.id
_entity.type
_entity.pdbx_description
1 polymer ?
#
loop_
_entity_poly.entity_id
_entity_poly.type
_entity_poly.pdbx_seq_one_letter_code
_entity_poly.pdbx_strand_id
1 'polypeptide(L)'
;MAQRELKYLGLWKFAGAVMYVLHEVLGLAEDKMIVPMDEKRGRLLLAEILDGGNFGRHFSKYGGFTHQSMGKKYFLKIWRNMHFVRYYPAEALCEPLFRTWHFFWRLKYKK
;
A
#
# COMPACT_ATOMS: atom_id res chain seq x y z
N MET A 1 17.88 3.12 19.90
CA MET A 1 16.46 3.17 20.34
C MET A 1 15.50 2.98 19.17
N ALA A 2 15.64 3.73 18.07
CA ALA A 2 14.74 3.64 16.91
C ALA A 2 14.47 2.21 16.39
N GLN A 3 15.49 1.35 16.27
CA GLN A 3 15.31 -0.02 15.77
C GLN A 3 14.41 -0.91 16.66
N ARG A 4 14.45 -0.72 17.98
CA ARG A 4 13.61 -1.48 18.92
C ARG A 4 12.15 -1.05 18.79
N GLU A 5 11.91 0.25 18.71
CA GLU A 5 10.58 0.82 18.50
C GLU A 5 9.98 0.38 17.15
N LEU A 6 10.78 0.37 16.08
CA LEU A 6 10.34 -0.13 14.77
C LEU A 6 9.87 -1.59 14.82
N LYS A 7 10.53 -2.44 15.63
CA LYS A 7 10.10 -3.83 15.82
C LYS A 7 8.85 -3.92 16.69
N TYR A 8 8.80 -3.17 17.79
CA TYR A 8 7.67 -3.14 18.71
C TYR A 8 6.37 -2.68 18.02
N LEU A 9 6.47 -1.67 17.15
CA LEU A 9 5.35 -1.13 16.37
C LEU A 9 5.02 -1.97 15.11
N GLY A 10 5.77 -3.04 14.83
CA GLY A 10 5.59 -3.84 13.61
C GLY A 10 6.02 -3.15 12.30
N LEU A 11 6.69 -1.99 12.39
CA LEU A 11 7.12 -1.17 11.27
C LEU A 11 8.43 -1.62 10.61
N TRP A 12 9.12 -2.60 11.18
CA TRP A 12 10.44 -3.06 10.71
C TRP A 12 10.49 -3.34 9.20
N LYS A 13 9.53 -4.11 8.67
CA LYS A 13 9.47 -4.48 7.24
C LYS A 13 9.15 -3.27 6.36
N PHE A 14 8.31 -2.37 6.85
CA PHE A 14 7.95 -1.15 6.13
C PHE A 14 9.13 -0.18 6.07
N ALA A 15 9.83 0.03 7.19
CA ALA A 15 11.03 0.85 7.24
C ALA A 15 12.10 0.34 6.25
N GLY A 16 12.30 -0.98 6.14
CA GLY A 16 13.21 -1.56 5.14
C GLY A 16 12.80 -1.27 3.69
N ALA A 17 11.50 -1.28 3.38
CA ALA A 17 10.99 -0.89 2.07
C ALA A 17 11.21 0.61 1.79
N VAL A 18 11.03 1.48 2.80
CA VAL A 18 11.27 2.92 2.69
C VAL A 18 12.77 3.21 2.48
N MET A 19 13.66 2.49 3.18
CA MET A 19 15.12 2.65 2.97
C MET A 19 15.51 2.39 1.52
N TYR A 20 14.94 1.36 0.87
CA TYR A 20 15.13 1.12 -0.56
C TYR A 20 14.65 2.30 -1.42
N VAL A 21 13.47 2.86 -1.14
CA VAL A 21 12.95 4.03 -1.89
C VAL A 21 13.88 5.24 -1.73
N LEU A 22 14.37 5.51 -0.52
CA LEU A 22 15.28 6.62 -0.27
C LEU A 22 16.63 6.43 -0.97
N HIS A 23 17.14 5.20 -1.01
CA HIS A 23 18.34 4.85 -1.75
C HIS A 23 18.16 5.11 -3.25
N GLU A 24 17.13 4.52 -3.85
CA GLU A 24 16.90 4.56 -5.30
C GLU A 24 16.50 5.94 -5.82
N VAL A 25 15.67 6.68 -5.07
CA VAL A 25 15.09 7.96 -5.55
C VAL A 25 15.93 9.16 -5.10
N LEU A 26 16.48 9.12 -3.89
CA LEU A 26 17.18 10.25 -3.29
C LEU A 26 18.70 10.03 -3.17
N GLY A 27 19.21 8.87 -3.59
CA GLY A 27 20.64 8.57 -3.51
C GLY A 27 21.16 8.43 -2.08
N LEU A 28 20.30 8.03 -1.12
CA LEU A 28 20.72 7.86 0.27
C LEU A 28 21.80 6.78 0.36
N ALA A 29 22.97 7.15 0.89
CA ALA A 29 24.09 6.24 1.05
C ALA A 29 23.78 5.11 2.06
N GLU A 30 24.31 3.90 1.81
CA GLU A 30 24.04 2.71 2.62
C GLU A 30 24.47 2.84 4.09
N ASP A 31 25.51 3.63 4.37
CA ASP A 31 26.00 3.89 5.72
C ASP A 31 25.02 4.74 6.56
N LYS A 32 24.04 5.39 5.91
CA LYS A 32 22.99 6.19 6.56
C LYS A 32 21.72 5.40 6.84
N MET A 33 21.67 4.11 6.49
CA MET A 33 20.48 3.29 6.66
C MET A 33 20.21 2.99 8.13
N ILE A 34 19.00 3.31 8.60
CA ILE A 34 18.59 2.99 9.99
C ILE A 34 18.15 1.54 10.15
N VAL A 35 17.81 0.87 9.04
CA VAL A 35 17.48 -0.56 8.93
C VAL A 35 18.00 -1.09 7.58
N PRO A 36 18.28 -2.39 7.45
CA PRO A 36 18.63 -2.98 6.16
C PRO A 36 17.53 -2.76 5.12
N MET A 37 17.92 -2.51 3.87
CA MET A 37 16.96 -2.37 2.77
C MET A 37 16.22 -3.69 2.53
N ASP A 38 14.90 -3.60 2.31
CA ASP A 38 14.10 -4.70 1.80
C ASP A 38 13.74 -4.41 0.35
N GLU A 39 14.60 -4.81 -0.58
CA GLU A 39 14.41 -4.51 -2.00
C GLU A 39 13.10 -5.07 -2.58
N LYS A 40 12.67 -6.25 -2.10
CA LYS A 40 11.47 -6.91 -2.63
C LYS A 40 10.23 -6.06 -2.33
N ARG A 41 10.10 -5.60 -1.08
CA ARG A 41 9.00 -4.70 -0.68
C ARG A 41 9.23 -3.28 -1.16
N GLY A 42 10.49 -2.84 -1.23
CA GLY A 42 10.91 -1.54 -1.71
C GLY A 42 10.51 -1.28 -3.16
N ARG A 43 10.74 -2.25 -4.07
CA ARG A 43 10.30 -2.15 -5.47
C ARG A 43 8.79 -2.03 -5.59
N LEU A 44 8.05 -2.81 -4.80
CA LEU A 44 6.58 -2.75 -4.74
C LEU A 44 6.11 -1.37 -4.26
N LEU A 45 6.71 -0.87 -3.18
CA LEU A 45 6.40 0.44 -2.62
C LEU A 45 6.72 1.58 -3.60
N LEU A 46 7.89 1.54 -4.25
CA LEU A 46 8.30 2.52 -5.24
C LEU A 46 7.33 2.56 -6.42
N ALA A 47 6.93 1.39 -6.94
CA ALA A 47 5.95 1.30 -8.02
C ALA A 47 4.62 1.96 -7.62
N GLU A 48 4.09 1.69 -6.43
CA GLU A 48 2.85 2.32 -5.95
C GLU A 48 2.98 3.83 -5.73
N ILE A 49 4.14 4.31 -5.26
CA ILE A 49 4.41 5.75 -5.10
C ILE A 49 4.41 6.46 -6.46
N LEU A 50 5.10 5.89 -7.45
CA LEU A 50 5.17 6.42 -8.82
C LEU A 50 3.82 6.37 -9.53
N ASP A 51 3.11 5.25 -9.42
CA ASP A 51 1.74 5.08 -9.92
C ASP A 51 0.75 6.05 -9.26
N GLY A 52 1.02 6.39 -8.00
CA GLY A 52 0.29 7.40 -7.24
C GLY A 52 0.54 8.84 -7.70
N GLY A 53 1.41 9.06 -8.69
CA GLY A 53 1.74 10.40 -9.19
C GLY A 53 2.62 11.22 -8.23
N ASN A 54 3.36 10.55 -7.34
CA ASN A 54 4.37 11.23 -6.53
C ASN A 54 5.66 11.44 -7.34
N PHE A 55 6.61 12.20 -6.79
CA PHE A 55 7.90 12.53 -7.43
C PHE A 55 7.76 13.20 -8.81
N GLY A 56 6.81 14.12 -8.94
CA GLY A 56 6.62 14.93 -10.15
C GLY A 56 5.94 14.21 -11.32
N ARG A 57 5.45 12.98 -11.11
CA ARG A 57 4.65 12.28 -12.13
C ARG A 57 3.18 12.68 -12.06
N HIS A 58 2.52 12.82 -13.21
CA HIS A 58 1.06 13.00 -13.21
C HIS A 58 0.35 11.68 -12.91
N PHE A 59 -0.71 11.79 -12.13
CA PHE A 59 -1.55 10.67 -11.77
C PHE A 59 -2.40 10.19 -12.96
N SER A 60 -1.99 9.10 -13.59
CA SER A 60 -2.67 8.54 -14.77
C SER A 60 -3.64 7.38 -14.44
N LYS A 61 -3.59 6.84 -13.21
CA LYS A 61 -4.24 5.56 -12.85
C LYS A 61 -5.78 5.62 -12.77
N TYR A 62 -6.40 6.79 -12.53
CA TYR A 62 -7.86 6.90 -12.28
C TYR A 62 -8.65 7.82 -13.23
N GLY A 63 -8.12 8.22 -14.39
CA GLY A 63 -8.80 9.12 -15.32
C GLY A 63 -10.25 8.72 -15.72
N GLY A 64 -10.61 7.43 -15.59
CA GLY A 64 -11.96 6.92 -15.84
C GLY A 64 -12.72 6.37 -14.63
N PHE A 65 -12.19 6.49 -13.40
CA PHE A 65 -12.78 5.83 -12.22
C PHE A 65 -14.03 6.55 -11.71
N THR A 66 -14.15 7.86 -11.92
CA THR A 66 -15.27 8.69 -11.45
C THR A 66 -16.61 8.28 -12.10
N HIS A 67 -16.61 7.92 -13.39
CA HIS A 67 -17.82 7.60 -14.18
C HIS A 67 -18.33 6.15 -14.07
N GLN A 68 -17.70 5.28 -13.27
CA GLN A 68 -18.10 3.86 -13.20
C GLN A 68 -19.16 3.58 -12.13
N SER A 69 -19.99 2.56 -12.37
CA SER A 69 -20.98 2.06 -11.40
C SER A 69 -20.32 1.56 -10.11
N MET A 70 -21.05 1.61 -8.99
CA MET A 70 -20.51 1.26 -7.67
C MET A 70 -20.01 -0.19 -7.58
N GLY A 71 -20.70 -1.13 -8.23
CA GLY A 71 -20.25 -2.53 -8.32
C GLY A 71 -18.94 -2.68 -9.09
N LYS A 72 -18.82 -2.00 -10.24
CA LYS A 72 -17.59 -2.04 -11.04
C LYS A 72 -16.40 -1.45 -10.29
N LYS A 73 -16.60 -0.34 -9.58
CA LYS A 73 -15.60 0.25 -8.66
C LYS A 73 -15.16 -0.73 -7.57
N TYR A 74 -16.10 -1.48 -7.01
CA TYR A 74 -15.82 -2.47 -5.98
C TYR A 74 -14.94 -3.61 -6.49
N PHE A 75 -15.30 -4.23 -7.62
CA PHE A 75 -14.50 -5.31 -8.23
C PHE A 75 -13.12 -4.84 -8.71
N LEU A 76 -13.04 -3.65 -9.32
CA LEU A 76 -11.74 -3.08 -9.71
C LEU A 76 -10.82 -2.87 -8.52
N LYS A 77 -11.38 -2.48 -7.35
CA LYS A 77 -10.58 -2.31 -6.15
C LYS A 77 -10.06 -3.64 -5.60
N ILE A 78 -10.86 -4.71 -5.64
CA ILE A 78 -10.40 -6.07 -5.31
C ILE A 78 -9.27 -6.48 -6.26
N TRP A 79 -9.51 -6.41 -7.58
CA TRP A 79 -8.53 -6.79 -8.59
C TRP A 79 -7.22 -6.02 -8.43
N ARG A 80 -7.29 -4.71 -8.20
CA ARG A 80 -6.11 -3.87 -7.95
C ARG A 80 -5.35 -4.33 -6.69
N ASN A 81 -6.04 -4.76 -5.65
CA ASN A 81 -5.42 -5.20 -4.41
C ASN A 81 -4.91 -6.66 -4.48
N MET A 82 -5.28 -7.46 -5.49
CA MET A 82 -4.89 -8.87 -5.60
C MET A 82 -3.37 -9.08 -5.65
N HIS A 83 -2.61 -8.15 -6.25
CA HIS A 83 -1.16 -8.29 -6.32
C HIS A 83 -0.49 -8.19 -4.93
N PHE A 84 -1.13 -7.54 -3.95
CA PHE A 84 -0.66 -7.52 -2.56
C PHE A 84 -0.84 -8.85 -1.85
N VAL A 85 -1.75 -9.73 -2.30
CA VAL A 85 -1.99 -11.04 -1.66
C VAL A 85 -0.69 -11.84 -1.52
N ARG A 86 0.23 -11.71 -2.47
CA ARG A 86 1.54 -12.38 -2.43
C ARG A 86 2.44 -11.93 -1.27
N TYR A 87 2.28 -10.68 -0.81
CA TYR A 87 3.17 -10.07 0.19
C TYR A 87 2.46 -9.76 1.53
N TYR A 88 1.15 -9.57 1.50
CA TYR A 88 0.25 -9.14 2.59
C TYR A 88 -1.12 -9.85 2.48
N PRO A 89 -1.17 -11.20 2.59
CA PRO A 89 -2.38 -11.96 2.31
C PRO A 89 -3.51 -11.67 3.30
N ALA A 90 -3.20 -11.51 4.59
CA ALA A 90 -4.20 -11.27 5.61
C ALA A 90 -4.90 -9.92 5.38
N GLU A 91 -4.14 -8.87 5.13
CA GLU A 91 -4.66 -7.53 4.91
C GLU A 91 -5.44 -7.44 3.59
N ALA A 92 -4.91 -8.03 2.51
CA ALA A 92 -5.54 -8.01 1.20
C ALA A 92 -6.86 -8.81 1.16
N LEU A 93 -6.98 -9.89 1.94
CA LEU A 93 -8.21 -10.70 2.03
C LEU A 93 -9.21 -10.17 3.08
N CYS A 94 -8.74 -9.60 4.18
CA CYS A 94 -9.61 -9.01 5.20
C CYS A 94 -10.30 -7.73 4.73
N GLU A 95 -9.66 -6.90 3.90
CA GLU A 95 -10.28 -5.66 3.39
C GLU A 95 -11.62 -5.88 2.66
N PRO A 96 -11.72 -6.77 1.65
CA PRO A 96 -12.99 -7.02 0.97
C PRO A 96 -14.04 -7.63 1.91
N LEU A 97 -13.66 -8.55 2.79
CA LEU A 97 -14.57 -9.16 3.77
C LEU A 97 -15.13 -8.14 4.76
N PHE A 98 -14.26 -7.30 5.34
CA PHE A 98 -14.67 -6.24 6.24
C PHE A 98 -15.60 -5.25 5.53
N ARG A 99 -15.31 -4.91 4.28
CA ARG A 99 -16.08 -3.91 3.55
C ARG A 99 -17.48 -4.40 3.17
N THR A 100 -17.63 -5.67 2.77
CA THR A 100 -18.97 -6.25 2.55
C THR A 100 -19.75 -6.31 3.84
N TRP A 101 -19.14 -6.83 4.92
CA TRP A 101 -19.76 -6.86 6.23
C TRP A 101 -20.20 -5.47 6.69
N HIS A 102 -19.31 -4.48 6.62
CA HIS A 102 -19.59 -3.10 7.03
C HIS A 102 -20.65 -2.44 6.13
N PHE A 103 -20.73 -2.79 4.85
CA PHE A 103 -21.80 -2.33 3.96
C PHE A 103 -23.17 -2.81 4.45
N PHE A 104 -23.32 -4.10 4.74
CA PHE A 104 -24.56 -4.65 5.28
C PHE A 104 -24.87 -4.14 6.69
N TRP A 105 -23.84 -3.95 7.51
CA TRP A 105 -23.99 -3.30 8.81
C TRP A 105 -24.61 -1.90 8.67
N ARG A 106 -24.11 -1.07 7.73
CA ARG A 106 -24.71 0.25 7.47
C ARG A 106 -26.15 0.16 6.96
N LEU A 107 -26.52 -0.86 6.18
CA LEU A 107 -27.92 -1.03 5.75
C LEU A 107 -28.82 -1.40 6.93
N LYS A 108 -28.35 -2.25 7.83
CA LYS A 108 -29.11 -2.72 9.00
C LYS A 108 -29.29 -1.64 10.07
N TYR A 109 -28.32 -0.74 10.22
CA TYR A 109 -28.29 0.26 11.30
C TYR A 109 -28.42 1.71 10.83
N LYS A 110 -28.69 1.93 9.53
CA LYS A 110 -29.18 3.24 9.07
C LYS A 110 -30.64 3.39 9.52
N LYS A 111 -30.87 4.33 10.44
CA LYS A 111 -32.19 4.94 10.61
C LYS A 111 -32.64 5.63 9.33
#